data_AF-L0FX93-F1
#
_entry.id   AF-L0FX93-F1
#
_cell.length_a   1.000
_cell.length_b   1.000
_cell.length_c   1.000
_cell.angle_alpha   90.00
_cell.angle_beta   90.00
_cell.angle_gamma   90.00
#
_symmetry.space_group_name_H-M   'P 1'
#
loop_
_entity.id
_entity.type
_entity.pdbx_description
1 polymer ?
#
loop_
_entity_poly.entity_id
_entity_poly.type
_entity_poly.pdbx_seq_one_letter_code
_entity_poly.pdbx_strand_id
1 'polypeptide(L)'
;MVSQDVFNFRNLLDHQISAETKYGFKFLNSDHNDKLFQEIDSLKEKILKTVDDEAFYQISALEREINEKREDEILNNIYNYCKEHAFGQGMLFIVSGHRESMLKKIEERNNVEDVKLNWKFLKI
;
A
#
# COMPACT_ATOMS: atom_id res chain seq x y z
N MET A 1 20.92 6.42 -23.27
CA MET A 1 21.33 7.16 -22.06
C MET A 1 20.29 6.85 -20.99
N VAL A 2 20.66 6.22 -19.87
CA VAL A 2 19.72 5.94 -18.78
C VAL A 2 19.35 7.27 -18.15
N SER A 3 18.05 7.61 -18.07
CA SER A 3 17.64 8.88 -17.46
C SER A 3 18.01 8.91 -15.97
N GLN A 4 18.28 10.10 -15.43
CA GLN A 4 18.57 10.29 -14.01
C GLN A 4 17.48 9.67 -13.12
N ASP A 5 16.23 9.69 -13.58
CA ASP A 5 15.09 9.10 -12.88
C ASP A 5 15.19 7.57 -12.79
N VAL A 6 15.61 6.88 -13.86
CA VAL A 6 15.82 5.42 -13.80
C VAL A 6 16.95 5.06 -12.86
N PHE A 7 18.02 5.86 -12.80
CA PHE A 7 19.10 5.66 -11.83
C PHE A 7 18.61 5.85 -10.39
N ASN A 8 17.88 6.93 -10.12
CA ASN A 8 17.29 7.20 -8.82
C ASN A 8 16.32 6.09 -8.39
N PHE A 9 15.53 5.55 -9.33
CA PHE A 9 14.58 4.48 -9.07
C PHE A 9 15.27 3.21 -8.61
N ARG A 10 16.36 2.83 -9.29
CA ARG A 10 17.19 1.69 -8.87
C ARG A 10 17.76 1.89 -7.48
N ASN A 11 18.28 3.09 -7.17
CA ASN A 11 18.81 3.38 -5.84
C ASN A 11 17.75 3.27 -4.74
N LEU A 12 16.50 3.68 -5.01
CA LEU A 12 15.40 3.52 -4.06
C LEU A 12 15.06 2.04 -3.83
N LEU A 13 15.04 1.23 -4.89
CA LEU A 13 14.83 -0.22 -4.77
C LEU A 13 15.97 -0.89 -3.99
N ASP A 14 17.22 -0.52 -4.27
CA ASP A 14 18.39 -1.04 -3.55
C ASP A 14 18.36 -0.63 -2.07
N HIS A 15 17.94 0.61 -1.79
CA HIS A 15 17.74 1.10 -0.42
C HIS A 15 16.63 0.33 0.29
N GLN A 16 15.51 0.05 -0.39
CA GLN A 16 14.43 -0.77 0.14
C GLN A 16 14.95 -2.15 0.55
N ILE A 17 15.61 -2.86 -0.38
CA ILE A 17 16.17 -4.19 -0.14
C ILE A 17 17.15 -4.16 1.05
N SER A 18 18.02 -3.14 1.10
CA SER A 18 18.97 -2.97 2.20
C SER A 18 18.27 -2.75 3.54
N ALA A 19 17.25 -1.90 3.59
CA ALA A 19 16.49 -1.60 4.80
C ALA A 19 15.67 -2.81 5.28
N GLU A 20 15.01 -3.52 4.36
CA GLU A 20 14.29 -4.77 4.65
C GLU A 20 15.23 -5.83 5.22
N THR A 21 16.39 -6.03 4.60
CA THR A 21 17.40 -6.99 5.05
C THR A 21 17.94 -6.64 6.44
N LYS A 22 18.19 -5.35 6.69
CA LYS A 22 18.84 -4.88 7.91
C LYS A 22 17.89 -4.77 9.11
N TYR A 23 16.65 -4.36 8.87
CA TYR A 23 15.71 -3.98 9.92
C TYR A 23 14.42 -4.81 9.93
N GLY A 24 14.15 -5.60 8.89
CA GLY A 24 13.03 -6.54 8.80
C GLY A 24 11.69 -5.89 9.12
N PHE A 25 10.91 -6.54 9.98
CA PHE A 25 9.56 -6.08 10.37
C PHE A 25 9.54 -4.68 10.96
N LYS A 26 10.61 -4.25 11.64
CA LYS A 26 10.68 -2.89 12.21
C LYS A 26 10.65 -1.83 11.10
N PHE A 27 11.30 -2.10 9.98
CA PHE A 27 11.26 -1.20 8.83
C PHE A 27 9.93 -1.34 8.09
N LEU A 28 9.49 -2.56 7.78
CA LEU A 28 8.25 -2.82 7.04
C LEU A 28 6.99 -2.24 7.70
N ASN A 29 6.97 -2.13 9.04
CA ASN A 29 5.86 -1.53 9.80
C ASN A 29 6.07 -0.05 10.16
N SER A 30 7.07 0.60 9.57
CA SER A 30 7.42 1.99 9.88
C SER A 30 6.90 2.97 8.84
N ASP A 31 6.67 4.20 9.27
CA ASP A 31 6.34 5.31 8.38
C ASP A 31 7.50 5.66 7.42
N HIS A 32 8.71 5.10 7.61
CA HIS A 32 9.81 5.24 6.66
C HIS A 32 9.59 4.36 5.43
N ASN A 33 9.05 3.16 5.61
CA ASN A 33 8.71 2.29 4.49
C ASN A 33 7.59 2.90 3.65
N ASP A 34 6.56 3.47 4.28
CA ASP A 34 5.47 4.15 3.57
C ASP A 34 6.00 5.30 2.71
N LYS A 35 6.85 6.17 3.26
CA LYS A 35 7.50 7.24 2.50
C LYS A 35 8.35 6.72 1.35
N LEU A 36 9.07 5.61 1.56
CA LEU A 36 9.87 5.00 0.50
C LEU A 36 8.99 4.51 -0.66
N PHE A 37 7.85 3.88 -0.37
CA PHE A 37 6.87 3.48 -1.38
C PHE A 37 6.29 4.69 -2.13
N GLN A 38 5.93 5.77 -1.43
CA GLN A 38 5.47 7.02 -2.05
C GLN A 38 6.51 7.61 -3.02
N GLU A 39 7.79 7.62 -2.62
CA GLU A 39 8.88 8.10 -3.46
C GLU A 39 9.09 7.22 -4.70
N ILE A 40 9.06 5.90 -4.50
CA ILE A 40 9.12 4.91 -5.57
C ILE A 40 7.99 5.14 -6.57
N ASP A 41 6.75 5.26 -6.11
CA ASP A 41 5.58 5.42 -6.98
C ASP A 41 5.59 6.77 -7.71
N SER A 42 5.96 7.85 -7.02
CA SER A 42 6.15 9.17 -7.64
C SER A 42 7.20 9.14 -8.76
N LEU A 43 8.24 8.33 -8.60
CA LEU A 43 9.29 8.19 -9.60
C LEU A 43 8.88 7.25 -10.74
N LYS A 44 8.10 6.18 -10.46
CA LYS A 44 7.47 5.37 -11.50
C LYS A 44 6.63 6.24 -12.44
N GLU A 45 5.79 7.12 -11.89
CA GLU A 45 4.96 8.02 -12.70
C GLU A 45 5.79 8.94 -13.60
N LYS A 46 6.91 9.48 -13.09
CA LYS A 46 7.84 10.29 -13.91
C LYS A 46 8.50 9.49 -15.01
N ILE A 47 8.89 8.25 -14.71
CA ILE A 47 9.50 7.35 -15.69
C ILE A 47 8.48 6.99 -16.78
N LEU A 48 7.25 6.65 -16.42
CA LEU A 48 6.16 6.37 -17.36
C LEU A 48 5.94 7.57 -18.31
N LYS A 49 5.93 8.80 -17.77
CA LYS A 49 5.86 10.04 -18.56
C LYS A 49 7.02 10.25 -19.51
N THR A 50 8.22 9.80 -19.13
CA THR A 50 9.42 9.94 -19.95
C THR A 50 9.49 8.90 -21.04
N VAL A 51 9.05 7.67 -20.75
CA VAL A 51 9.02 6.57 -21.72
C VAL A 51 7.89 6.78 -22.73
N ASP A 52 6.77 7.36 -22.28
CA ASP A 52 5.62 7.73 -23.09
C ASP A 52 5.09 6.58 -23.97
N ASP A 53 5.00 5.39 -23.37
CA ASP A 53 4.49 4.19 -24.02
C ASP A 53 3.12 3.83 -23.42
N GLU A 54 2.11 3.77 -24.29
CA GLU A 54 0.73 3.50 -23.91
C GLU A 54 0.57 2.16 -23.18
N ALA A 55 1.28 1.12 -23.60
CA ALA A 55 1.18 -0.19 -22.96
C ALA A 55 1.67 -0.14 -21.50
N PHE A 56 2.72 0.64 -21.21
CA PHE A 56 3.19 0.79 -19.84
C PHE A 56 2.21 1.60 -18.96
N TYR A 57 1.54 2.61 -19.52
CA TYR A 57 0.46 3.29 -18.80
C TYR A 57 -0.71 2.36 -18.51
N GLN A 58 -1.12 1.54 -19.48
CA GLN A 58 -2.20 0.57 -19.29
C GLN A 58 -1.84 -0.45 -18.20
N ILE A 59 -0.62 -0.98 -18.21
CA ILE A 59 -0.14 -1.91 -17.17
C ILE A 59 -0.16 -1.25 -15.78
N SER A 60 0.35 -0.02 -15.67
CA SER A 60 0.36 0.70 -14.39
C SER A 60 -1.05 1.02 -13.88
N ALA A 61 -1.97 1.39 -14.78
CA ALA A 61 -3.36 1.63 -14.42
C ALA A 61 -4.06 0.35 -13.92
N LEU A 62 -3.82 -0.79 -14.60
CA LEU A 62 -4.35 -2.09 -14.19
C LEU A 62 -3.79 -2.52 -12.83
N GLU A 63 -2.49 -2.32 -12.58
CA GLU A 63 -1.88 -2.62 -11.28
C GLU A 63 -2.58 -1.84 -10.15
N ARG A 64 -2.79 -0.53 -10.33
CA ARG A 64 -3.48 0.31 -9.35
C ARG A 64 -4.92 -0.15 -9.13
N GLU A 65 -5.66 -0.41 -10.21
CA GLU A 65 -7.05 -0.87 -10.12
C GLU A 65 -7.16 -2.21 -9.38
N ILE A 66 -6.25 -3.16 -9.65
CA ILE A 66 -6.22 -4.46 -8.96
C ILE A 66 -5.95 -4.27 -7.47
N ASN A 67 -5.01 -3.41 -7.11
CA ASN A 67 -4.68 -3.13 -5.71
C ASN A 67 -5.85 -2.45 -4.99
N GLU A 68 -6.46 -1.43 -5.61
CA GLU A 68 -7.62 -0.74 -5.05
C GLU A 68 -8.79 -1.70 -4.81
N LYS A 69 -9.16 -2.50 -5.81
CA LYS A 69 -10.25 -3.49 -5.70
C LYS A 69 -9.96 -4.54 -4.63
N ARG A 70 -8.72 -5.02 -4.53
CA ARG A 70 -8.32 -6.00 -3.52
C ARG A 70 -8.53 -5.44 -2.11
N GLU A 71 -8.07 -4.22 -1.88
CA GLU A 71 -8.21 -3.55 -0.58
C GLU A 71 -9.68 -3.30 -0.21
N ASP A 72 -10.48 -2.85 -1.18
CA ASP A 72 -11.92 -2.64 -0.97
C ASP A 72 -12.64 -3.95 -0.65
N GLU A 73 -12.30 -5.03 -1.36
CA GLU A 73 -12.89 -6.34 -1.15
C GLU A 73 -12.50 -6.92 0.22
N ILE A 74 -11.26 -6.72 0.67
CA ILE A 74 -10.84 -7.09 2.03
C ILE A 74 -11.72 -6.38 3.07
N LEU A 75 -11.89 -5.07 2.95
CA LEU A 75 -12.70 -4.30 3.90
C LEU A 75 -14.18 -4.69 3.81
N ASN A 76 -14.75 -4.82 2.61
CA ASN A 76 -16.13 -5.27 2.42
C ASN A 76 -16.39 -6.58 3.15
N ASN A 77 -15.50 -7.57 2.99
CA ASN A 77 -15.64 -8.86 3.65
C ASN A 77 -15.61 -8.74 5.18
N ILE A 78 -14.72 -7.91 5.72
CA ILE A 78 -14.63 -7.67 7.17
C ILE A 78 -15.92 -7.01 7.67
N TYR A 79 -16.35 -5.89 7.08
CA TYR A 79 -17.55 -5.19 7.54
C TYR A 79 -18.82 -6.04 7.38
N ASN A 80 -18.95 -6.80 6.30
CA ASN A 80 -20.08 -7.72 6.11
C ASN A 80 -20.10 -8.83 7.16
N TYR A 81 -18.95 -9.43 7.46
CA TYR A 81 -18.86 -10.42 8.54
C TYR A 81 -19.28 -9.83 9.89
N CYS A 82 -18.82 -8.62 10.21
CA CYS A 82 -19.11 -7.92 11.47
C CYS A 82 -20.59 -7.50 11.62
N LYS A 83 -21.36 -7.41 10.52
CA LYS A 83 -22.81 -7.13 10.56
C LYS A 83 -23.60 -8.32 11.10
N GLU A 84 -23.11 -9.54 10.89
CA GLU A 84 -23.82 -10.78 11.22
C GLU A 84 -23.22 -11.52 12.42
N HIS A 85 -21.96 -11.23 12.76
CA HIS A 85 -21.21 -11.98 13.76
C HIS A 85 -20.60 -11.07 14.83
N ALA A 86 -20.79 -11.45 16.09
CA ALA A 86 -20.08 -10.84 17.21
C ALA A 86 -18.74 -11.54 17.45
N PHE A 87 -17.69 -10.76 17.68
CA PHE A 87 -16.37 -11.25 18.05
C PHE A 87 -15.72 -10.25 19.02
N GLY A 88 -14.81 -10.74 19.86
CA GLY A 88 -14.08 -9.89 20.81
C GLY A 88 -12.90 -9.16 20.15
N GLN A 89 -12.17 -9.84 19.28
CA GLN A 89 -10.99 -9.31 18.59
C GLN A 89 -10.73 -10.06 17.28
N GLY A 90 -10.30 -9.32 16.25
CA GLY A 90 -9.83 -9.87 14.97
C GLY A 90 -8.44 -9.33 14.65
N MET A 91 -7.72 -10.02 13.75
CA MET A 91 -6.41 -9.61 13.27
C MET A 91 -6.39 -9.68 11.74
N LEU A 92 -6.01 -8.58 11.11
CA LEU A 92 -5.81 -8.48 9.67
C LEU A 92 -4.31 -8.36 9.38
N PHE A 93 -3.79 -9.24 8.53
CA PHE A 93 -2.44 -9.16 8.01
C PHE A 93 -2.48 -8.61 6.58
N ILE A 94 -1.65 -7.61 6.31
CA ILE A 94 -1.46 -7.02 4.98
C ILE A 94 0.02 -6.90 4.67
N VAL A 95 0.35 -6.88 3.38
CA VAL A 95 1.71 -6.57 2.93
C VAL A 95 1.98 -5.08 3.16
N SER A 96 3.21 -4.73 3.53
CA SER A 96 3.60 -3.36 3.89
C SER A 96 3.31 -2.31 2.80
N GLY A 97 3.39 -2.69 1.52
CA GLY A 97 3.04 -1.81 0.40
C GLY A 97 1.57 -1.36 0.36
N HIS A 98 0.67 -2.06 1.04
CA HIS A 98 -0.75 -1.67 1.16
C HIS A 98 -1.06 -0.90 2.45
N ARG A 99 -0.06 -0.65 3.32
CA ARG A 99 -0.30 -0.11 4.66
C ARG A 99 -0.98 1.25 4.61
N GLU A 100 -0.42 2.18 3.85
CA GLU A 100 -0.92 3.55 3.81
C GLU A 100 -2.33 3.65 3.22
N SER A 101 -2.55 3.04 2.05
CA SER A 101 -3.85 3.00 1.38
C SER A 101 -4.91 2.35 2.25
N MET A 102 -4.59 1.20 2.88
CA MET A 102 -5.51 0.52 3.80
C MET A 102 -5.85 1.37 5.02
N LEU A 103 -4.89 2.06 5.63
CA LEU A 103 -5.15 2.93 6.77
C LEU A 103 -6.12 4.06 6.40
N LYS A 104 -5.92 4.69 5.24
CA LYS A 104 -6.82 5.72 4.72
C LYS A 104 -8.22 5.15 4.46
N LYS A 105 -8.33 4.01 3.77
CA LYS A 105 -9.63 3.37 3.47
C LYS A 105 -10.36 2.93 4.74
N ILE A 106 -9.64 2.45 5.76
CA ILE A 106 -10.21 2.11 7.07
C ILE A 106 -10.84 3.35 7.72
N GLU A 107 -10.14 4.48 7.73
CA GLU A 107 -10.65 5.73 8.28
C GLU A 107 -11.91 6.18 7.53
N GLU A 108 -11.89 6.15 6.19
CA GLU A 108 -13.04 6.49 5.34
C GLU A 108 -14.24 5.58 5.62
N ARG A 109 -14.05 4.26 5.66
CA ARG A 109 -15.12 3.28 5.95
C ARG A 109 -15.69 3.43 7.34
N ASN A 110 -14.85 3.67 8.35
CA ASN A 110 -15.31 3.89 9.71
C ASN A 110 -16.21 5.13 9.86
N ASN A 111 -16.07 6.12 8.99
CA ASN A 111 -16.93 7.29 8.99
C ASN A 111 -18.31 7.03 8.35
N VAL A 112 -18.40 6.08 7.42
CA VAL A 112 -19.63 5.84 6.62
C VAL A 112 -20.43 4.61 7.08
N GLU A 113 -19.77 3.54 7.53
CA GLU A 113 -20.44 2.28 7.90
C GLU A 113 -21.12 2.38 9.28
N ASP A 114 -22.27 1.73 9.44
CA ASP A 114 -22.99 1.68 10.72
C ASP A 114 -22.23 0.88 11.78
N VAL A 115 -21.55 -0.18 11.35
CA VAL A 115 -20.70 -1.00 12.23
C VAL A 115 -19.42 -0.24 12.52
N LYS A 116 -19.21 0.15 13.78
CA LYS A 116 -18.00 0.86 14.22
C LYS A 116 -16.96 -0.12 14.75
N LEU A 117 -15.90 -0.31 13.98
CA LEU A 117 -14.77 -1.16 14.36
C LEU A 117 -13.66 -0.30 14.99
N ASN A 118 -13.14 -0.76 16.14
CA ASN A 118 -11.99 -0.14 16.80
C ASN A 118 -10.68 -0.67 16.21
N TRP A 119 -10.30 -0.14 15.05
CA TRP A 119 -9.05 -0.50 14.39
C TRP A 119 -7.85 -0.01 15.20
N LYS A 120 -6.92 -0.92 15.50
CA LYS A 120 -5.64 -0.61 16.13
C LYS A 120 -4.52 -1.16 15.28
N PHE A 121 -3.63 -0.29 14.83
CA PHE A 121 -2.43 -0.70 14.13
C PHE A 121 -1.36 -1.13 15.14
N LEU A 122 -0.91 -2.38 15.02
CA LEU A 122 0.17 -2.89 15.85
C LEU A 122 1.51 -2.48 15.23
N LYS A 123 2.24 -1.60 15.93
CA LYS A 123 3.65 -1.34 15.62
C LYS A 123 4.48 -2.42 16.30
N ILE A 124 5.01 -3.36 15.52
CA ILE A 124 5.90 -4.44 15.97
C ILE A 124 7.35 -3.97 15.87
#